data_AF-A0A8C1GW17-F1
#
_entry.id   AF-A0A8C1GW17-F1
#
_cell.length_a   1.000
_cell.length_b   1.000
_cell.length_c   1.000
_cell.angle_alpha   90.00
_cell.angle_beta   90.00
_cell.angle_gamma   90.00
#
_symmetry.space_group_name_H-M   'P 1'
#
loop_
_entity.id
_entity.type
_entity.pdbx_description
1 polymer ?
#
loop_
_entity_poly.entity_id
_entity_poly.type
_entity_poly.pdbx_seq_one_letter_code
_entity_poly.pdbx_strand_id
1 'polypeptide(L)'
;MYLYLSSSGSDSVTVRSSRAAVVCLALLCVLLLTAVIVLCVHIYTNNTNYTQERDQLLTKINNLTEERDQILTKYINMTNERDGLLIKNDKLGKQKDQFSQERNQLFIIQRYCTERGADLIIINNREKQVSFAKRFSNGNEFWIGLTDSDKEGNWKWVDGSTLTSGFWRSGEPNGKSGENCVVSFSSGWRDHPCNNAFRWICEKKTLSNELHIKTTDM
;
A
#
# COMPACT_ATOMS: atom_id res chain seq x y z
N MET A 1 28.11 -122.72 -30.17
CA MET A 1 27.86 -121.42 -30.84
C MET A 1 26.41 -121.04 -30.53
N TYR A 2 26.21 -119.90 -29.87
CA TYR A 2 24.96 -119.21 -29.46
C TYR A 2 24.01 -119.96 -28.50
N LEU A 3 23.96 -119.65 -27.20
CA LEU A 3 23.36 -118.49 -26.51
C LEU A 3 21.85 -118.31 -26.75
N TYR A 4 21.03 -118.77 -25.79
CA TYR A 4 19.70 -118.20 -25.52
C TYR A 4 19.55 -118.02 -24.00
N LEU A 5 20.03 -116.88 -23.51
CA LEU A 5 19.61 -116.33 -22.22
C LEU A 5 18.28 -115.62 -22.45
N SER A 6 17.21 -116.18 -21.89
CA SER A 6 15.90 -115.54 -21.79
C SER A 6 16.03 -114.26 -20.95
N SER A 7 16.15 -113.11 -21.62
CA SER A 7 16.04 -111.79 -21.01
C SER A 7 14.56 -111.44 -20.82
N SER A 8 13.97 -111.89 -19.71
CA SER A 8 12.66 -111.41 -19.24
C SER A 8 12.79 -110.30 -18.20
N GLY A 9 13.88 -109.52 -18.25
CA GLY A 9 14.19 -108.45 -17.29
C GLY A 9 14.11 -107.02 -17.85
N SER A 10 14.07 -106.85 -19.18
CA SER A 10 14.25 -105.54 -19.83
C SER A 10 12.95 -104.75 -19.99
N ASP A 11 11.85 -105.40 -20.39
CA ASP A 11 10.59 -104.70 -20.73
C ASP A 11 9.82 -104.19 -19.50
N SER A 12 9.99 -104.83 -18.33
CA SER A 12 9.38 -104.35 -17.08
C SER A 12 10.10 -103.11 -16.51
N VAL A 13 11.39 -102.96 -16.79
CA VAL A 13 12.25 -101.87 -16.26
C VAL A 13 12.11 -100.61 -17.12
N THR A 14 12.00 -100.74 -18.44
CA THR A 14 11.77 -99.60 -19.37
C THR A 14 10.37 -98.99 -19.22
N VAL A 15 9.34 -99.80 -18.97
CA VAL A 15 7.97 -99.31 -18.65
C VAL A 15 7.92 -98.65 -17.26
N ARG A 16 8.66 -99.15 -16.27
CA ARG A 16 8.76 -98.50 -14.95
C ARG A 16 9.53 -97.18 -15.00
N SER A 17 10.61 -97.11 -15.78
CA SER A 17 11.42 -95.91 -16.00
C SER A 17 10.65 -94.79 -16.74
N SER A 18 9.91 -95.15 -17.80
CA SER A 18 9.06 -94.19 -18.53
C SER A 18 7.87 -93.68 -17.69
N ARG A 19 7.26 -94.53 -16.85
CA ARG A 19 6.23 -94.11 -15.89
C ARG A 19 6.77 -93.14 -14.84
N ALA A 20 7.99 -93.35 -14.34
CA ALA A 20 8.63 -92.42 -13.39
C ALA A 20 8.93 -91.06 -14.05
N ALA A 21 9.41 -91.05 -15.30
CA ALA A 21 9.66 -89.82 -16.05
C ALA A 21 8.37 -89.01 -16.28
N VAL A 22 7.26 -89.66 -16.65
CA VAL A 22 5.94 -89.02 -16.83
C VAL A 22 5.42 -88.44 -15.51
N VAL A 23 5.58 -89.15 -14.40
CA VAL A 23 5.22 -88.65 -13.05
C VAL A 23 6.05 -87.42 -12.68
N CYS A 24 7.37 -87.45 -12.91
CA CYS A 24 8.23 -86.29 -12.69
C CYS A 24 7.87 -85.08 -13.56
N LEU A 25 7.55 -85.29 -14.84
CA LEU A 25 7.13 -84.23 -15.75
C LEU A 25 5.78 -83.62 -15.34
N ALA A 26 4.82 -84.47 -14.94
CA ALA A 26 3.54 -84.02 -14.40
C ALA A 26 3.72 -83.21 -13.11
N LEU A 27 4.57 -83.65 -12.18
CA LEU A 27 4.90 -82.92 -10.96
C LEU A 27 5.56 -81.56 -11.26
N LEU A 28 6.50 -81.51 -12.21
CA LEU A 28 7.12 -80.26 -12.65
C LEU A 28 6.11 -79.31 -13.28
N CYS A 29 5.22 -79.80 -14.15
CA CYS A 29 4.13 -78.99 -14.70
C CYS A 29 3.22 -78.44 -13.60
N VAL A 30 2.85 -79.26 -12.61
CA VAL A 30 2.03 -78.80 -11.48
C VAL A 30 2.75 -77.74 -10.67
N LEU A 31 4.05 -77.90 -10.38
CA LEU A 31 4.85 -76.91 -9.65
C LEU A 31 5.02 -75.59 -10.43
N LEU A 32 5.19 -75.67 -11.75
CA LEU A 32 5.26 -74.48 -12.59
C LEU A 32 3.91 -73.76 -12.66
N LEU A 33 2.81 -74.50 -12.79
CA LEU A 33 1.46 -73.93 -12.78
C LEU A 33 1.14 -73.25 -11.44
N THR A 34 1.49 -73.87 -10.32
CA THR A 34 1.27 -73.25 -9.00
C THR A 34 2.12 -71.98 -8.83
N ALA A 35 3.38 -71.99 -9.26
CA ALA A 35 4.24 -70.80 -9.23
C ALA A 35 3.64 -69.65 -10.07
N VAL A 36 3.18 -69.94 -11.29
CA VAL A 36 2.53 -68.94 -12.16
C VAL A 36 1.25 -68.39 -11.52
N ILE A 37 0.40 -69.25 -10.96
CA ILE A 37 -0.84 -68.82 -10.30
C ILE A 37 -0.53 -67.88 -9.12
N VAL A 38 0.43 -68.23 -8.26
CA VAL A 38 0.85 -67.39 -7.13
C VAL A 38 1.38 -66.05 -7.63
N LEU A 39 2.19 -66.04 -8.69
CA LEU A 39 2.71 -64.82 -9.30
C LEU A 39 1.58 -63.94 -9.86
N CYS A 40 0.61 -64.54 -10.55
CA CYS A 40 -0.57 -63.84 -11.09
C CYS A 40 -1.40 -63.21 -9.97
N VAL A 41 -1.66 -63.93 -8.88
CA VAL A 41 -2.41 -63.41 -7.72
C VAL A 41 -1.64 -62.26 -7.06
N HIS A 42 -0.33 -62.38 -6.91
CA HIS A 42 0.50 -61.31 -6.33
C HIS A 42 0.47 -60.04 -7.18
N ILE A 43 0.66 -60.17 -8.50
CA ILE A 43 0.59 -59.04 -9.46
C ILE A 43 -0.81 -58.40 -9.42
N TYR A 44 -1.87 -59.20 -9.46
CA TYR A 44 -3.23 -58.71 -9.39
C TYR A 44 -3.47 -57.91 -8.11
N THR A 45 -3.09 -58.46 -6.95
CA THR A 45 -3.25 -57.80 -5.64
C THR A 45 -2.50 -56.48 -5.59
N ASN A 46 -1.23 -56.44 -6.02
CA ASN A 46 -0.45 -55.20 -6.05
C ASN A 46 -1.09 -54.16 -6.98
N ASN A 47 -1.52 -54.56 -8.19
CA ASN A 47 -2.20 -53.66 -9.12
C ASN A 47 -3.49 -53.08 -8.55
N THR A 48 -4.28 -53.87 -7.81
CA THR A 48 -5.48 -53.36 -7.14
C THR A 48 -5.14 -52.38 -6.02
N ASN A 49 -4.10 -52.65 -5.24
CA ASN A 49 -3.65 -51.75 -4.17
C ASN A 49 -3.16 -50.40 -4.75
N TYR A 50 -2.34 -50.43 -5.82
CA TYR A 50 -1.91 -49.22 -6.52
C TYR A 50 -3.08 -48.43 -7.11
N THR A 51 -4.11 -49.11 -7.61
CA THR A 51 -5.32 -48.45 -8.13
C THR A 51 -6.07 -47.74 -7.00
N GLN A 52 -6.20 -48.38 -5.84
CA GLN A 52 -6.85 -47.78 -4.67
C GLN A 52 -6.08 -46.57 -4.12
N GLU A 53 -4.75 -46.66 -4.00
CA GLU A 53 -3.90 -45.54 -3.58
C GLU A 53 -4.02 -44.36 -4.55
N ARG A 54 -4.01 -44.62 -5.87
CA ARG A 54 -4.20 -43.60 -6.90
C ARG A 54 -5.55 -42.90 -6.75
N ASP A 55 -6.63 -43.64 -6.54
CA ASP A 55 -7.98 -43.06 -6.45
C ASP A 55 -8.15 -42.22 -5.16
N GLN A 56 -7.52 -42.65 -4.06
CA GLN A 56 -7.42 -41.86 -2.83
C GLN A 56 -6.65 -40.56 -3.04
N LEU A 57 -5.52 -40.61 -3.75
CA LEU A 57 -4.73 -39.43 -4.09
C LEU A 57 -5.51 -38.47 -5.00
N LEU A 58 -6.24 -39.00 -5.99
CA LEU A 58 -7.07 -38.20 -6.89
C LEU A 58 -8.14 -37.42 -6.12
N THR A 59 -8.78 -38.08 -5.16
CA THR A 59 -9.79 -37.45 -4.29
C THR A 59 -9.18 -36.33 -3.46
N LYS A 60 -7.99 -36.55 -2.87
CA LYS A 60 -7.26 -35.52 -2.12
C LYS A 60 -6.90 -34.32 -3.01
N ILE A 61 -6.45 -34.56 -4.24
CA ILE A 61 -6.11 -33.50 -5.20
C ILE A 61 -7.33 -32.66 -5.56
N ASN A 62 -8.48 -33.28 -5.78
CA ASN A 62 -9.72 -32.56 -6.10
C ASN A 62 -10.15 -31.67 -4.93
N ASN A 63 -10.20 -32.22 -3.71
CA ASN A 63 -10.55 -31.44 -2.51
C ASN A 63 -9.61 -30.25 -2.30
N LEU A 64 -8.29 -30.45 -2.46
CA LEU A 64 -7.30 -29.38 -2.35
C LEU A 64 -7.46 -28.32 -3.45
N THR A 65 -7.89 -28.72 -4.65
CA THR A 65 -8.16 -27.80 -5.75
C THR A 65 -9.37 -26.92 -5.45
N GLU A 66 -10.43 -27.50 -4.88
CA GLU A 66 -11.60 -26.74 -4.43
C GLU A 66 -11.26 -25.76 -3.30
N GLU A 67 -10.48 -26.20 -2.30
CA GLU A 67 -10.01 -25.31 -1.22
C GLU A 67 -9.18 -24.15 -1.76
N ARG A 68 -8.26 -24.42 -2.70
CA ARG A 68 -7.46 -23.40 -3.38
C ARG A 68 -8.36 -22.37 -4.06
N ASP A 69 -9.39 -22.81 -4.79
CA ASP A 69 -10.25 -21.92 -5.56
C ASP A 69 -11.16 -21.05 -4.66
N GLN A 70 -11.62 -21.61 -3.54
CA GLN A 70 -12.33 -20.85 -2.51
C GLN A 70 -11.42 -19.78 -1.89
N ILE A 71 -10.18 -20.14 -1.55
CA ILE A 71 -9.19 -19.20 -1.00
C ILE A 71 -8.87 -18.10 -2.02
N LEU A 72 -8.68 -18.45 -3.29
CA LEU A 72 -8.37 -17.50 -4.34
C LEU A 72 -9.51 -16.50 -4.53
N THR A 73 -10.75 -16.97 -4.52
CA THR A 73 -11.94 -16.11 -4.61
C THR A 73 -11.99 -15.12 -3.43
N LYS A 74 -11.75 -15.61 -2.22
CA LYS A 74 -11.69 -14.77 -1.02
C LYS A 74 -10.56 -13.73 -1.11
N TYR A 75 -9.39 -14.13 -1.60
CA TYR A 75 -8.25 -13.23 -1.78
C TYR A 75 -8.54 -12.11 -2.78
N ILE A 76 -9.16 -12.43 -3.91
CA ILE A 76 -9.57 -11.43 -4.92
C ILE A 76 -10.58 -10.45 -4.32
N ASN A 77 -11.60 -10.95 -3.60
CA ASN A 77 -12.58 -10.08 -2.96
C ASN A 77 -11.93 -9.13 -1.95
N MET A 78 -11.03 -9.64 -1.09
CA MET A 78 -10.30 -8.81 -0.12
C MET A 78 -9.39 -7.78 -0.79
N THR A 79 -8.78 -8.13 -1.92
CA THR A 79 -7.97 -7.19 -2.71
C THR A 79 -8.82 -6.04 -3.25
N ASN A 80 -9.99 -6.35 -3.82
CA ASN A 80 -10.92 -5.35 -4.31
C ASN A 80 -11.44 -4.43 -3.20
N GLU A 81 -11.76 -4.98 -2.03
CA GLU A 81 -12.18 -4.20 -0.86
C GLU A 81 -11.05 -3.25 -0.39
N ARG A 82 -9.82 -3.75 -0.32
CA ARG A 82 -8.63 -2.95 0.02
C ARG A 82 -8.45 -1.79 -0.95
N ASP A 83 -8.53 -2.05 -2.26
CA ASP A 83 -8.35 -1.04 -3.29
C ASP A 83 -9.46 0.03 -3.23
N GLY A 84 -10.71 -0.40 -2.99
CA GLY A 84 -11.82 0.51 -2.75
C GLY A 84 -11.61 1.43 -1.53
N LEU A 85 -11.07 0.89 -0.44
CA LEU A 85 -10.73 1.66 0.75
C LEU A 85 -9.58 2.65 0.51
N LEU A 86 -8.56 2.27 -0.27
CA LEU A 86 -7.45 3.16 -0.62
C LEU A 86 -7.95 4.39 -1.39
N ILE A 87 -8.84 4.17 -2.37
CA ILE A 87 -9.47 5.27 -3.14
C ILE A 87 -10.29 6.18 -2.22
N LYS A 88 -11.06 5.59 -1.29
CA LYS A 88 -11.87 6.36 -0.34
C LYS A 88 -11.00 7.21 0.59
N ASN A 89 -9.88 6.67 1.05
CA ASN A 89 -8.94 7.39 1.90
C ASN A 89 -8.24 8.54 1.16
N ASP A 90 -7.84 8.34 -0.10
CA ASP A 90 -7.30 9.43 -0.95
C ASP A 90 -8.31 10.56 -1.11
N LYS A 91 -9.57 10.22 -1.42
CA LYS A 91 -10.65 11.21 -1.52
C LYS A 91 -10.88 11.96 -0.21
N LEU A 92 -10.85 11.26 0.92
CA LEU A 92 -10.99 11.87 2.24
C LEU A 92 -9.82 12.81 2.56
N GLY A 93 -8.59 12.43 2.18
CA GLY A 93 -7.41 13.29 2.29
C GLY A 93 -7.61 14.61 1.53
N LYS A 94 -8.02 14.54 0.26
CA LYS A 94 -8.30 15.72 -0.56
C LYS A 94 -9.41 16.61 0.03
N GLN A 95 -10.49 16.01 0.55
CA GLN A 95 -11.55 16.76 1.21
C GLN A 95 -11.08 17.45 2.48
N LYS A 96 -10.23 16.78 3.27
CA LYS A 96 -9.62 17.36 4.47
C LYS A 96 -8.74 18.55 4.13
N ASP A 97 -7.93 18.44 3.07
CA ASP A 97 -7.06 19.53 2.62
C ASP A 97 -7.87 20.73 2.13
N GLN A 98 -8.93 20.48 1.34
CA GLN A 98 -9.86 21.52 0.91
C GLN A 98 -10.53 22.22 2.09
N PHE A 99 -11.05 21.46 3.06
CA PHE A 99 -11.69 22.03 4.25
C PHE A 99 -10.69 22.83 5.11
N SER A 100 -9.44 22.37 5.20
CA SER A 100 -8.36 23.10 5.88
C SER A 100 -8.10 24.45 5.22
N GLN A 101 -8.04 24.50 3.88
CA GLN A 101 -7.88 25.73 3.12
C GLN A 101 -9.09 26.67 3.27
N GLU A 102 -10.32 26.15 3.21
CA GLU A 102 -11.54 26.94 3.43
C GLU A 102 -11.62 27.53 4.84
N ARG A 103 -11.00 26.88 5.83
CA ARG A 103 -10.93 27.37 7.22
C ARG A 103 -9.77 28.33 7.47
N ASN A 104 -8.83 28.46 6.53
CA ASN A 104 -7.70 29.37 6.67
C ASN A 104 -8.15 30.81 6.40
N GLN A 105 -8.41 31.57 7.47
CA GLN A 105 -8.82 32.97 7.38
C GLN A 105 -7.77 33.82 6.67
N LEU A 106 -6.48 33.53 6.86
CA LEU A 106 -5.42 34.28 6.19
C LEU A 106 -5.53 34.18 4.67
N PHE A 107 -5.83 32.99 4.14
CA PHE A 107 -6.05 32.79 2.70
C PHE A 107 -7.27 33.56 2.18
N ILE A 108 -8.40 33.50 2.91
CA ILE A 108 -9.62 34.25 2.56
C ILE A 108 -9.33 35.76 2.54
N ILE A 109 -8.64 36.25 3.56
CA ILE A 109 -8.28 37.67 3.71
C ILE A 109 -7.31 38.11 2.62
N GLN A 110 -6.29 37.29 2.32
CA GLN A 110 -5.34 37.56 1.25
C GLN A 110 -6.07 37.70 -0.09
N ARG A 111 -6.99 36.78 -0.41
CA ARG A 111 -7.84 36.89 -1.61
C ARG A 111 -8.67 38.16 -1.62
N TYR A 112 -9.30 38.50 -0.49
CA TYR A 112 -10.10 39.72 -0.38
C TYR A 112 -9.28 40.98 -0.72
N CYS A 113 -8.03 41.05 -0.26
CA CYS A 113 -7.11 42.16 -0.56
C CYS A 113 -6.67 42.14 -2.02
N THR A 114 -6.26 40.98 -2.57
CA THR A 114 -5.74 40.87 -3.94
C THR A 114 -6.80 41.15 -4.99
N GLU A 115 -8.04 40.73 -4.76
CA GLU A 115 -9.20 41.09 -5.61
C GLU A 115 -9.47 42.61 -5.65
N ARG A 116 -8.91 43.38 -4.71
CA ARG A 116 -8.97 44.86 -4.65
C ARG A 116 -7.67 45.53 -5.09
N GLY A 117 -6.74 44.76 -5.67
CA GLY A 117 -5.44 45.26 -6.11
C GLY A 117 -4.55 45.72 -4.96
N ALA A 118 -4.63 45.04 -3.82
CA ALA A 118 -3.83 45.25 -2.62
C ALA A 118 -3.33 43.91 -2.07
N ASP A 119 -2.44 43.92 -1.09
CA ASP A 119 -1.98 42.72 -0.38
C ASP A 119 -2.32 42.83 1.11
N LEU A 120 -2.27 41.73 1.85
CA LEU A 120 -2.34 41.81 3.31
C LEU A 120 -1.07 42.50 3.83
N ILE A 121 -1.21 43.35 4.87
CA ILE A 121 -0.11 44.21 5.30
C ILE A 121 1.18 43.45 5.64
N ILE A 122 2.31 43.92 5.09
CA ILE A 122 3.65 43.36 5.31
C ILE A 122 4.41 44.28 6.26
N ILE A 123 4.77 43.82 7.46
CA ILE A 123 5.52 44.63 8.42
C ILE A 123 6.99 44.18 8.43
N ASN A 124 7.77 44.66 7.47
CA ASN A 124 9.16 44.21 7.27
C ASN A 124 10.22 45.17 7.84
N ASN A 125 9.81 46.25 8.53
CA ASN A 125 10.73 47.20 9.13
C ASN A 125 10.16 47.84 10.41
N ARG A 126 11.07 48.40 11.21
CA ARG A 126 10.74 48.91 12.55
C ARG A 126 9.81 50.12 12.52
N GLU A 127 10.01 51.03 11.57
CA GLU A 127 9.17 52.22 11.42
C GLU A 127 7.71 51.82 11.14
N LYS A 128 7.52 50.83 10.27
CA LYS A 128 6.22 50.28 9.95
C LYS A 128 5.58 49.58 11.16
N GLN A 129 6.34 48.80 11.93
CA GLN A 129 5.82 48.20 13.17
C GLN A 129 5.37 49.26 14.18
N VAL A 130 6.16 50.31 14.40
CA VAL A 130 5.85 51.37 15.36
C VAL A 130 4.63 52.18 14.91
N SER A 131 4.58 52.57 13.63
CA SER A 131 3.43 53.31 13.08
C SER A 131 2.16 52.47 13.08
N PHE A 132 2.26 51.17 12.77
CA PHE A 132 1.16 50.22 12.85
C PHE A 132 0.61 50.12 14.28
N ALA A 133 1.48 49.84 15.24
CA ALA A 133 1.11 49.69 16.64
C ALA A 133 0.42 50.94 17.19
N LYS A 134 0.95 52.12 16.87
CA LYS A 134 0.38 53.41 17.29
C LYS A 134 -0.98 53.71 16.65
N ARG A 135 -1.15 53.37 15.37
CA ARG A 135 -2.33 53.76 14.59
C ARG A 135 -3.50 52.78 14.73
N PHE A 136 -3.21 51.49 14.87
CA PHE A 136 -4.22 50.44 14.76
C PHE A 136 -4.36 49.61 16.05
N SER A 137 -3.27 49.32 16.74
CA SER A 137 -3.23 48.31 17.82
C SER A 137 -3.69 48.81 19.20
N ASN A 138 -4.60 49.78 19.27
CA ASN A 138 -5.19 50.30 20.52
C ASN A 138 -6.10 49.26 21.21
N GLY A 139 -5.49 48.21 21.79
CA GLY A 139 -6.17 47.03 22.34
C GLY A 139 -6.65 46.02 21.28
N ASN A 140 -6.32 46.23 20.00
CA ASN A 140 -6.75 45.38 18.90
C ASN A 140 -5.57 44.60 18.31
N GLU A 141 -5.83 43.36 17.90
CA GLU A 141 -4.91 42.50 17.16
C GLU A 141 -5.36 42.36 15.71
N PHE A 142 -4.40 42.32 14.80
CA PHE A 142 -4.66 42.31 13.36
C PHE A 142 -3.81 41.26 12.66
N TRP A 143 -4.44 40.49 11.78
CA TRP A 143 -3.73 39.64 10.84
C TRP A 143 -2.76 40.45 9.99
N ILE A 144 -1.51 39.98 9.94
CA ILE A 144 -0.48 40.45 9.01
C ILE A 144 -0.22 39.37 7.97
N GLY A 145 0.35 39.75 6.84
CA GLY A 145 0.59 38.85 5.71
C GLY A 145 1.76 37.90 5.91
N LEU A 146 1.88 37.25 7.07
CA LEU A 146 2.99 36.36 7.44
C LEU A 146 2.46 34.98 7.87
N THR A 147 3.03 33.91 7.30
CA THR A 147 2.65 32.52 7.60
C THR A 147 3.82 31.57 7.41
N ASP A 148 3.83 30.45 8.11
CA ASP A 148 4.74 29.31 7.91
C ASP A 148 3.98 28.02 7.55
N SER A 149 2.73 28.14 7.08
CA SER A 149 1.85 27.00 6.74
C SER A 149 2.47 26.00 5.73
N ASP A 150 3.40 26.46 4.88
CA ASP A 150 4.12 25.61 3.93
C ASP A 150 5.11 24.66 4.64
N LYS A 151 5.79 25.17 5.67
CA LYS A 151 6.84 24.48 6.42
C LYS A 151 7.07 25.19 7.75
N GLU A 152 6.74 24.48 8.82
CA GLU A 152 6.95 24.88 10.22
C GLU A 152 8.29 25.60 10.44
N GLY A 153 8.23 26.79 11.05
CA GLY A 153 9.39 27.63 11.37
C GLY A 153 9.96 28.43 10.19
N ASN A 154 9.52 28.17 8.96
CA ASN A 154 9.92 28.92 7.77
C ASN A 154 8.85 29.95 7.37
N TRP A 155 8.87 31.10 8.05
CA TRP A 155 7.93 32.19 7.83
C TRP A 155 8.13 32.91 6.48
N LYS A 156 7.04 33.08 5.73
CA LYS A 156 6.98 33.77 4.45
C LYS A 156 5.88 34.84 4.44
N TRP A 157 6.19 35.94 3.77
CA TRP A 157 5.24 37.00 3.50
C TRP A 157 4.31 36.64 2.34
N VAL A 158 3.15 37.27 2.28
CA VAL A 158 2.16 37.12 1.18
C VAL A 158 2.69 37.55 -0.19
N ASP A 159 3.80 38.30 -0.25
CA ASP A 159 4.51 38.63 -1.49
C ASP A 159 5.56 37.59 -1.91
N GLY A 160 5.67 36.49 -1.15
CA GLY A 160 6.60 35.39 -1.38
C GLY A 160 7.99 35.58 -0.77
N SER A 161 8.30 36.75 -0.20
CA SER A 161 9.60 36.98 0.45
C SER A 161 9.69 36.24 1.80
N THR A 162 10.87 35.73 2.13
CA THR A 162 11.12 35.07 3.42
C THR A 162 11.33 36.10 4.53
N LEU A 163 10.87 35.80 5.74
CA LEU A 163 11.15 36.61 6.92
C LEU A 163 12.66 36.61 7.25
N THR A 164 13.27 37.79 7.35
CA THR A 164 14.66 37.96 7.79
C THR A 164 14.76 38.22 9.29
N SER A 165 13.93 39.12 9.80
CA SER A 165 13.81 39.44 11.23
C SER A 165 12.36 39.79 11.56
N GLY A 166 11.85 39.26 12.67
CA GLY A 166 10.49 39.53 13.12
C GLY A 166 10.43 40.48 14.32
N PHE A 167 9.24 41.04 14.56
CA PHE A 167 8.94 41.84 15.76
C PHE A 167 8.12 41.03 16.77
N TRP A 168 8.51 39.77 16.98
CA TRP A 168 7.86 38.84 17.90
C TRP A 168 7.80 39.40 19.32
N ARG A 169 6.66 39.21 19.98
CA ARG A 169 6.57 39.40 21.42
C ARG A 169 7.47 38.38 22.12
N SER A 170 7.97 38.73 23.30
CA SER A 170 8.75 37.81 24.12
C SER A 170 8.02 36.48 24.30
N GLY A 171 8.68 35.38 23.92
CA GLY A 171 8.15 34.02 23.98
C GLY A 171 7.53 33.51 22.67
N GLU A 172 7.35 34.36 21.65
CA GLU A 172 6.76 33.98 20.36
C GLU A 172 7.83 33.80 19.27
N PRO A 173 7.55 33.04 18.20
CA PRO A 173 6.38 32.17 18.02
C PRO A 173 6.46 30.88 18.86
N ASN A 174 5.33 30.36 19.35
CA ASN A 174 5.32 29.23 20.28
C ASN A 174 4.38 28.07 19.90
N GLY A 175 3.46 28.27 18.98
CA GLY A 175 2.36 27.36 18.72
C GLY A 175 2.71 26.16 17.84
N LYS A 176 3.95 26.10 17.34
CA LYS A 176 4.43 25.06 16.42
C LYS A 176 3.47 24.89 15.24
N SER A 177 3.28 23.66 14.78
CA SER A 177 2.40 23.34 13.65
C SER A 177 0.91 23.65 13.88
N GLY A 178 0.51 24.06 15.09
CA GLY A 178 -0.84 24.46 15.42
C GLY A 178 -1.17 25.93 15.10
N GLU A 179 -0.16 26.80 15.02
CA GLU A 179 -0.35 28.25 14.90
C GLU A 179 0.47 28.81 13.73
N ASN A 180 -0.09 28.77 12.53
CA ASN A 180 0.67 29.09 11.31
C ASN A 180 0.41 30.51 10.77
N CYS A 181 -0.33 31.36 11.49
CA CYS A 181 -0.71 32.70 11.03
C CYS A 181 -0.38 33.76 12.08
N VAL A 182 0.02 34.96 11.67
CA VAL A 182 0.55 35.96 12.61
C VAL A 182 -0.37 37.15 12.78
N VAL A 183 -0.61 37.53 14.04
CA VAL A 183 -1.20 38.83 14.38
C VAL A 183 -0.14 39.82 14.84
N SER A 184 -0.33 41.09 14.54
CA SER A 184 0.43 42.20 15.11
C SER A 184 -0.44 43.04 16.04
N PHE A 185 0.14 43.42 17.19
CA PHE A 185 -0.47 44.26 18.20
C PHE A 185 0.59 45.14 18.91
N SER A 186 0.18 45.86 19.95
CA SER A 186 1.01 46.88 20.60
C SER A 186 2.33 46.35 21.17
N SER A 187 2.37 45.11 21.63
CA SER A 187 3.58 44.50 22.21
C SER A 187 4.41 43.66 21.23
N GLY A 188 4.07 43.66 19.94
CA GLY A 188 4.76 42.87 18.93
C GLY A 188 3.84 41.87 18.23
N TRP A 189 4.43 40.79 17.72
CA TRP A 189 3.74 39.75 16.97
C TRP A 189 3.52 38.49 17.79
N ARG A 190 2.47 37.74 17.45
CA ARG A 190 2.17 36.42 17.98
C ARG A 190 1.59 35.54 16.86
N ASP A 191 1.94 34.27 16.85
CA ASP A 191 1.33 33.24 16.02
C ASP A 191 0.00 32.74 16.60
N HIS A 192 -0.95 32.41 15.72
CA HIS A 192 -2.26 31.91 16.08
C HIS A 192 -2.77 30.88 15.05
N PRO A 193 -3.75 30.04 15.43
CA PRO A 193 -4.44 29.18 14.49
C PRO A 193 -5.11 30.04 13.42
N CYS A 194 -4.86 29.70 12.17
CA CYS A 194 -5.33 30.48 11.02
C CYS A 194 -6.86 30.58 10.90
N ASN A 195 -7.63 29.81 11.67
CA ASN A 195 -9.09 29.86 11.69
C ASN A 195 -9.66 30.85 12.73
N ASN A 196 -8.81 31.52 13.51
CA ASN A 196 -9.25 32.55 14.46
C ASN A 196 -9.72 33.82 13.74
N ALA A 197 -10.65 34.53 14.36
CA ALA A 197 -11.19 35.77 13.83
C ALA A 197 -10.46 36.97 14.43
N PHE A 198 -9.62 37.63 13.63
CA PHE A 198 -8.99 38.90 13.96
C PHE A 198 -9.26 39.94 12.88
N ARG A 199 -8.98 41.21 13.19
CA ARG A 199 -9.09 42.31 12.22
C ARG A 199 -8.00 42.17 11.15
N TRP A 200 -8.14 42.82 10.01
CA TRP A 200 -7.10 42.82 8.96
C TRP A 200 -7.03 44.18 8.27
N ILE A 201 -5.89 44.45 7.64
CA ILE A 201 -5.64 45.67 6.86
C ILE A 201 -5.01 45.26 5.54
N CYS A 202 -5.64 45.66 4.42
CA CYS A 202 -5.03 45.55 3.11
C CYS A 202 -4.11 46.76 2.86
N GLU A 203 -2.91 46.49 2.36
CA GLU A 203 -1.93 47.47 1.93
C GLU A 203 -1.87 47.49 0.40
N LYS A 204 -2.07 48.68 -0.18
CA LYS A 204 -1.86 48.89 -1.61
C LYS A 204 -0.46 49.43 -1.83
N LYS A 205 0.32 48.78 -2.69
CA LYS A 205 1.60 49.34 -3.15
C LYS A 205 1.29 50.58 -3.98
N THR A 206 1.62 51.76 -3.46
CA THR A 206 1.68 52.97 -4.28
C THR A 206 2.94 52.86 -5.11
N LEU A 207 2.82 52.59 -6.41
CA LEU A 207 3.94 52.73 -7.34
C LEU A 207 4.28 54.21 -7.44
N SER A 208 5.11 54.73 -6.54
CA SER A 208 5.70 56.05 -6.69
C SER A 208 6.79 55.97 -7.76
N ASN A 209 6.37 55.93 -9.02
CA ASN A 209 7.16 56.23 -10.23
C ASN A 209 6.20 56.42 -11.42
N GLU A 210 5.27 57.37 -11.33
CA GLU A 210 4.91 58.15 -12.53
C GLU A 210 5.87 59.33 -12.62
N LEU A 211 7.11 59.03 -13.00
CA LEU A 211 7.96 60.00 -13.67
C LEU A 211 7.50 60.06 -15.14
N HIS A 212 6.33 60.64 -15.39
CA HIS A 212 5.98 61.14 -16.71
C HIS A 212 5.82 62.65 -16.63
N ILE A 213 6.95 63.31 -16.81
CA ILE A 213 7.02 64.59 -17.48
C ILE A 213 6.12 64.49 -18.72
N LYS A 214 4.94 65.10 -18.68
CA LYS A 214 4.29 65.58 -19.91
C LYS A 214 4.76 67.02 -20.10
N THR A 215 5.89 67.18 -20.76
CA THR A 215 6.19 68.38 -21.54
C THR A 215 5.99 68.04 -23.01
N THR A 216 5.26 68.94 -23.68
CA THR A 216 4.90 69.16 -25.11
C THR A 216 3.38 69.15 -25.28
N ASP A 217 2.69 70.14 -25.86
CA ASP A 217 3.00 71.43 -26.50
C ASP A 217 1.72 72.30 -26.46
N MET A 218 1.81 73.59 -26.15
CA MET A 218 1.25 74.74 -26.91
C MET A 218 1.66 76.07 -26.28
#